data_AF-A0A962YM44-F1
#
_entry.id   AF-A0A962YM44-F1
#
_cell.length_a   1.000
_cell.length_b   1.000
_cell.length_c   1.000
_cell.angle_alpha   90.00
_cell.angle_beta   90.00
_cell.angle_gamma   90.00
#
_symmetry.space_group_name_H-M   'P 1'
#
loop_
_entity.id
_entity.type
_entity.pdbx_description
1 polymer ?
#
loop_
_entity_poly.entity_id
_entity_poly.type
_entity_poly.pdbx_seq_one_letter_code
_entity_poly.pdbx_strand_id
1 'polypeptide(L)'
;MLNLAVAQISMAMHEGEDSVESLTRSFTSMVGNVEDIAKTTASLAAGDVADDIKSAVLSRAAEVQGGIQQSIVAFQFYDRLSQRLDHVRFVLDALSALVADKSRLFNPAEWEGLQQSIRGRYSMQEEQDMFEALLNGASIEEALDLVRKRLHEGDINDIELF
;
A
#
# COMPACT_ATOMS: atom_id res chain seq x y z
N MET A 1 13.08 3.87 23.96
CA MET A 1 11.62 3.93 23.72
C MET A 1 11.33 4.16 22.23
N LEU A 2 11.81 5.25 21.61
CA LEU A 2 11.66 5.49 20.16
C LEU A 2 12.19 4.32 19.29
N ASN A 3 13.42 3.87 19.52
CA ASN A 3 13.99 2.73 18.77
C ASN A 3 13.20 1.41 18.93
N LEU A 4 12.47 1.24 20.04
CA LEU A 4 11.62 0.06 20.25
C LEU A 4 10.33 0.17 19.43
N ALA A 5 9.70 1.35 19.39
CA ALA A 5 8.55 1.60 18.53
C ALA A 5 8.89 1.42 17.04
N VAL A 6 10.06 1.93 16.62
CA VAL A 6 10.64 1.73 15.29
C VAL A 6 10.82 0.24 14.99
N ALA A 7 11.43 -0.53 15.91
CA ALA A 7 11.62 -1.96 15.73
C ALA A 7 10.30 -2.75 15.66
N GLN A 8 9.30 -2.39 16.48
CA GLN A 8 7.98 -3.03 16.47
C GLN A 8 7.18 -2.76 15.20
N ILE A 9 7.23 -1.52 14.68
CA ILE A 9 6.63 -1.16 13.39
C ILE A 9 7.30 -1.97 12.27
N SER A 10 8.63 -2.02 12.27
CA SER A 10 9.40 -2.76 11.27
C SER A 10 9.08 -4.26 11.25
N MET A 11 8.94 -4.86 12.43
CA MET A 11 8.60 -6.27 12.58
C MET A 11 7.18 -6.57 12.07
N ALA A 12 6.21 -5.73 12.47
CA ALA A 12 4.82 -5.87 12.04
C ALA A 12 4.64 -5.67 10.52
N MET A 13 5.46 -4.81 9.91
CA MET A 13 5.49 -4.65 8.46
C MET A 13 6.04 -5.89 7.75
N HIS A 14 7.18 -6.41 8.20
CA HIS A 14 7.81 -7.56 7.56
C HIS A 14 6.94 -8.82 7.66
N GLU A 15 6.33 -9.08 8.82
CA GLU A 15 5.41 -10.21 9.01
C GLU A 15 4.16 -10.12 8.12
N GLY A 16 3.67 -8.89 7.86
CA GLY A 16 2.51 -8.69 7.01
C GLY A 16 2.85 -8.69 5.51
N GLU A 17 4.06 -8.28 5.11
CA GLU A 17 4.56 -8.35 3.72
C GLU A 17 4.61 -9.79 3.22
N ASP A 18 5.22 -10.69 3.99
CA ASP A 18 5.28 -12.13 3.67
C ASP A 18 3.87 -12.76 3.55
N SER A 19 2.97 -12.35 4.44
CA SER A 19 1.58 -12.82 4.46
C SER A 19 0.80 -12.36 3.23
N VAL A 20 1.03 -11.12 2.78
CA VAL A 20 0.37 -10.51 1.63
C VAL A 20 0.92 -11.02 0.31
N GLU A 21 2.23 -11.25 0.20
CA GLU A 21 2.82 -11.88 -1.00
C GLU A 21 2.28 -13.30 -1.19
N SER A 22 2.22 -14.09 -0.11
CA SER A 22 1.65 -15.45 -0.12
C SER A 22 0.18 -15.46 -0.54
N LEU A 23 -0.60 -14.49 -0.04
CA LEU A 23 -2.01 -14.37 -0.38
C LEU A 23 -2.21 -13.93 -1.83
N THR A 24 -1.40 -12.99 -2.32
CA THR A 24 -1.38 -12.56 -3.73
C THR A 24 -1.11 -13.74 -4.66
N ARG A 25 -0.06 -14.52 -4.38
CA ARG A 25 0.29 -15.72 -5.17
C ARG A 25 -0.82 -16.78 -5.15
N SER A 26 -1.44 -16.99 -4.00
CA SER A 26 -2.57 -17.91 -3.83
C SER A 26 -3.77 -17.47 -4.65
N PHE A 27 -4.08 -16.18 -4.68
CA PHE A 27 -5.16 -15.63 -5.50
C PHE A 27 -4.87 -15.71 -7.00
N THR A 28 -3.67 -15.36 -7.45
CA THR A 28 -3.29 -15.52 -8.88
C THR A 28 -3.41 -16.97 -9.33
N SER A 29 -3.01 -17.93 -8.48
CA SER A 29 -3.19 -19.36 -8.73
C SER A 29 -4.67 -19.74 -8.79
N MET A 30 -5.51 -19.21 -7.89
CA MET A 30 -6.96 -19.41 -7.95
C MET A 30 -7.59 -18.85 -9.24
N VAL A 31 -7.14 -17.68 -9.75
CA VAL A 31 -7.59 -17.17 -11.05
C VAL A 31 -7.28 -18.17 -12.16
N GLY A 32 -6.03 -18.63 -12.23
CA GLY A 32 -5.62 -19.59 -13.26
C GLY A 32 -6.44 -20.88 -13.21
N ASN A 33 -6.64 -21.43 -12.02
CA ASN A 33 -7.48 -22.61 -11.83
C ASN A 33 -8.93 -22.38 -12.26
N VAL A 34 -9.49 -21.21 -11.96
CA VAL A 34 -10.87 -20.85 -12.34
C VAL A 34 -10.99 -20.65 -13.85
N GLU A 35 -9.99 -20.04 -14.50
CA GLU A 35 -9.94 -19.89 -15.95
C GLU A 35 -9.83 -21.26 -16.66
N ASP A 36 -9.04 -22.17 -16.11
CA ASP A 36 -8.90 -23.54 -16.62
C ASP A 36 -10.18 -24.35 -16.42
N ILE A 37 -10.88 -24.19 -15.29
CA ILE A 37 -12.20 -24.77 -15.05
C ILE A 37 -13.21 -24.23 -16.08
N ALA A 38 -13.21 -22.92 -16.35
CA ALA A 38 -14.09 -22.32 -17.35
C ALA A 38 -13.82 -22.86 -18.75
N LYS A 39 -12.55 -22.96 -19.18
CA LYS A 39 -12.15 -23.54 -20.48
C LYS A 39 -12.53 -25.01 -20.60
N THR A 40 -12.29 -25.80 -19.56
CA THR A 40 -12.64 -27.23 -19.53
C THR A 40 -14.15 -27.42 -19.63
N THR A 41 -14.92 -26.61 -18.89
CA THR A 41 -16.39 -26.63 -18.93
C THR A 41 -16.92 -26.17 -20.29
N ALA A 42 -16.27 -25.20 -20.94
CA ALA A 42 -16.56 -24.76 -22.30
C ALA A 42 -16.42 -25.90 -23.34
N SER A 43 -15.47 -26.81 -23.13
CA SER A 43 -15.15 -27.92 -24.04
C SER A 43 -16.07 -29.15 -23.92
N LEU A 44 -16.94 -29.22 -22.91
CA LEU A 44 -17.89 -30.32 -22.72
C LEU A 44 -18.95 -30.35 -23.85
N ALA A 45 -19.29 -31.56 -24.30
CA ALA A 45 -20.30 -31.81 -25.33
C ALA A 45 -21.71 -31.38 -24.89
N ALA A 46 -22.50 -30.88 -25.85
CA ALA A 46 -23.83 -30.32 -25.59
C ALA A 46 -24.88 -31.38 -25.22
N GLY A 47 -25.77 -31.03 -24.30
CA GLY A 47 -26.97 -31.77 -23.88
C GLY A 47 -27.72 -30.97 -22.80
N ASP A 48 -29.05 -31.03 -22.74
CA ASP A 48 -29.88 -30.09 -21.97
C ASP A 48 -29.47 -29.91 -20.49
N VAL A 49 -29.08 -30.98 -19.78
CA VAL A 49 -28.60 -30.91 -18.38
C VAL A 49 -27.17 -30.36 -18.28
N ALA A 50 -26.38 -30.50 -19.34
CA ALA A 50 -25.00 -30.02 -19.40
C ALA A 50 -24.93 -28.50 -19.61
N ASP A 51 -25.91 -27.88 -20.26
CA ASP A 51 -25.89 -26.45 -20.57
C ASP A 51 -26.19 -25.57 -19.33
N ASP A 52 -27.13 -25.98 -18.48
CA ASP A 52 -27.42 -25.26 -17.20
C ASP A 52 -26.24 -25.36 -16.22
N ILE A 53 -25.63 -26.54 -16.11
CA ILE A 53 -24.44 -26.76 -15.26
C ILE A 53 -23.26 -25.94 -15.82
N LYS A 54 -23.09 -25.92 -17.14
CA LYS A 54 -22.04 -25.14 -17.82
C LYS A 54 -22.21 -23.64 -17.58
N SER A 55 -23.43 -23.13 -17.70
CA SER A 55 -23.76 -21.73 -17.39
C SER A 55 -23.49 -21.39 -15.92
N ALA A 56 -23.91 -22.25 -14.99
CA ALA A 56 -23.70 -22.04 -13.56
C ALA A 56 -22.20 -22.04 -13.16
N VAL A 57 -21.40 -22.92 -13.76
CA VAL A 57 -19.95 -22.96 -13.53
C VAL A 57 -19.25 -21.72 -14.10
N LEU A 58 -19.62 -21.28 -15.31
CA LEU A 58 -19.06 -20.07 -15.91
C LEU A 58 -19.44 -18.80 -15.12
N SER A 59 -20.67 -18.70 -14.64
CA SER A 59 -21.10 -17.56 -13.80
C SER A 59 -20.30 -17.49 -12.50
N ARG A 60 -20.13 -18.62 -11.80
CA ARG A 60 -19.35 -18.68 -10.55
C ARG A 60 -17.87 -18.38 -10.81
N ALA A 61 -17.33 -18.81 -11.94
CA ALA A 61 -15.96 -18.48 -12.35
C ALA A 61 -15.78 -16.96 -12.53
N ALA A 62 -16.72 -16.29 -13.19
CA ALA A 62 -16.69 -14.84 -13.38
C ALA A 62 -16.81 -14.07 -12.05
N GLU A 63 -17.66 -14.53 -11.13
CA GLU A 63 -17.78 -13.95 -9.78
C GLU A 63 -16.46 -14.06 -8.98
N VAL A 64 -15.81 -15.22 -9.04
CA VAL A 64 -14.50 -15.42 -8.38
C VAL A 64 -13.43 -14.52 -9.01
N GLN A 65 -13.41 -14.39 -10.34
CA GLN A 65 -12.47 -13.50 -11.03
C GLN A 65 -12.66 -12.03 -10.59
N GLY A 66 -13.92 -11.57 -10.47
CA GLY A 66 -14.23 -10.23 -9.96
C GLY A 66 -13.79 -10.01 -8.50
N GLY A 67 -13.99 -11.00 -7.63
CA GLY A 67 -13.54 -10.94 -6.23
C GLY A 67 -12.02 -10.90 -6.09
N ILE A 68 -11.29 -11.54 -7.00
CA ILE A 68 -9.83 -11.52 -7.01
C ILE A 68 -9.30 -10.14 -7.43
N GLN A 69 -9.93 -9.49 -8.40
CA GLN A 69 -9.53 -8.14 -8.81
C GLN A 69 -9.70 -7.12 -7.68
N GLN A 70 -10.77 -7.24 -6.88
CA GLN A 70 -10.92 -6.45 -5.64
C GLN A 70 -9.84 -6.76 -4.60
N SER A 71 -9.40 -8.02 -4.51
CA SER A 71 -8.32 -8.43 -3.59
C SER A 71 -6.97 -7.85 -4.01
N ILE A 72 -6.68 -7.74 -5.31
CA ILE A 72 -5.49 -7.06 -5.83
C ILE A 72 -5.45 -5.58 -5.39
N VAL A 73 -6.58 -4.87 -5.48
CA VAL A 73 -6.69 -3.48 -5.00
C VAL A 73 -6.42 -3.38 -3.50
N ALA A 74 -6.90 -4.36 -2.71
CA ALA A 74 -6.61 -4.41 -1.28
C ALA A 74 -5.12 -4.63 -0.98
N PHE A 75 -4.39 -5.36 -1.83
CA PHE A 75 -2.94 -5.52 -1.68
C PHE A 75 -2.15 -4.25 -2.02
N GLN A 76 -2.61 -3.47 -3.00
CA GLN A 76 -2.02 -2.15 -3.27
C GLN A 76 -2.17 -1.21 -2.07
N PHE A 77 -3.31 -1.27 -1.37
CA PHE A 77 -3.47 -0.54 -0.11
C PHE A 77 -2.46 -0.99 0.94
N TYR A 78 -2.21 -2.31 1.02
CA TYR A 78 -1.23 -2.86 1.95
C TYR A 78 0.20 -2.42 1.63
N ASP A 79 0.62 -2.50 0.36
CA ASP A 79 1.94 -2.04 -0.07
C ASP A 79 2.14 -0.54 0.26
N ARG A 80 1.15 0.28 -0.06
CA ARG A 80 1.17 1.71 0.28
C ARG A 80 1.21 1.96 1.79
N LEU A 81 0.50 1.15 2.58
CA LEU A 81 0.57 1.23 4.04
C LEU A 81 1.97 0.85 4.56
N SER A 82 2.57 -0.20 4.00
CA SER A 82 3.93 -0.64 4.31
C SER A 82 4.93 0.47 4.01
N GLN A 83 4.92 1.06 2.82
CA GLN A 83 5.81 2.16 2.44
C GLN A 83 5.70 3.37 3.39
N ARG A 84 4.47 3.79 3.73
CA ARG A 84 4.25 4.89 4.69
C ARG A 84 4.81 4.58 6.07
N LEU A 85 4.71 3.33 6.53
CA LEU A 85 5.29 2.92 7.80
C LEU A 85 6.83 2.88 7.75
N ASP A 86 7.45 2.53 6.62
CA ASP A 86 8.91 2.64 6.46
C ASP A 86 9.37 4.10 6.52
N HIS A 87 8.61 5.02 5.91
CA HIS A 87 8.88 6.45 6.00
C HIS A 87 8.80 6.94 7.46
N VAL A 88 7.76 6.55 8.20
CA VAL A 88 7.62 6.90 9.62
C VAL A 88 8.78 6.31 10.45
N ARG A 89 9.13 5.04 10.20
CA ARG A 89 10.28 4.37 10.83
C ARG A 89 11.56 5.18 10.63
N PHE A 90 11.85 5.58 9.39
CA PHE A 90 13.03 6.37 9.04
C PHE A 90 13.05 7.72 9.77
N VAL A 91 11.92 8.45 9.76
CA VAL A 91 11.81 9.75 10.45
C VAL A 91 12.10 9.62 11.95
N LEU A 92 11.54 8.59 12.60
CA LEU A 92 11.73 8.37 14.03
C LEU A 92 13.17 7.97 14.37
N ASP A 93 13.82 7.16 13.54
CA ASP A 93 15.21 6.77 13.73
C ASP A 93 16.16 7.97 13.56
N ALA A 94 15.98 8.75 12.50
CA ALA A 94 16.77 9.95 12.23
C ALA A 94 16.59 11.01 13.32
N LEU A 95 15.35 11.22 13.81
CA LEU A 95 15.07 12.10 14.94
C LEU A 95 15.71 11.60 16.23
N SER A 96 15.62 10.29 16.51
CA SER A 96 16.23 9.70 17.71
C SER A 96 17.75 9.83 17.68
N ALA A 97 18.38 9.66 16.52
CA ALA A 97 19.81 9.85 16.34
C ALA A 97 20.25 11.31 16.57
N LEU A 98 19.46 12.29 16.10
CA LEU A 98 19.73 13.71 16.32
C LEU A 98 19.60 14.08 17.81
N VAL A 99 18.54 13.62 18.47
CA VAL A 99 18.26 13.96 19.88
C VAL A 99 19.21 13.27 20.86
N ALA A 100 19.79 12.12 20.48
CA ALA A 100 20.77 11.41 21.29
C ALA A 100 22.09 12.20 21.46
N ASP A 101 22.44 13.08 20.51
CA ASP A 101 23.65 13.90 20.55
C ASP A 101 23.33 15.34 20.98
N LYS A 102 23.66 15.66 22.24
CA LYS A 102 23.43 17.00 22.81
C LYS A 102 24.17 18.11 22.05
N SER A 103 25.28 17.82 21.37
CA SER A 103 26.02 18.84 20.62
C SER A 103 25.30 19.21 19.32
N ARG A 104 24.65 18.23 18.68
CA ARG A 104 23.88 18.39 17.44
C ARG A 104 22.47 18.91 17.72
N LEU A 105 21.88 18.51 18.84
CA LEU A 105 20.53 18.90 19.25
C LEU A 105 20.32 20.42 19.28
N PHE A 106 21.33 21.18 19.72
CA PHE A 106 21.25 22.64 19.82
C PHE A 106 21.69 23.38 18.55
N ASN A 107 22.04 22.67 17.47
CA ASN A 107 22.47 23.26 16.22
C ASN A 107 21.29 23.33 15.22
N PRO A 108 20.79 24.53 14.86
CA PRO A 108 19.70 24.67 13.89
C PRO A 108 20.01 24.05 12.51
N ALA A 109 21.27 24.03 12.08
CA ALA A 109 21.65 23.45 10.79
C ALA A 109 21.46 21.93 10.73
N GLU A 110 21.58 21.23 11.87
CA GLU A 110 21.32 19.79 11.95
C GLU A 110 19.83 19.47 11.78
N TRP A 111 18.96 20.34 12.29
CA TRP A 111 17.51 20.23 12.11
C TRP A 111 17.11 20.50 10.66
N GLU A 112 17.71 21.49 10.01
CA GLU A 112 17.48 21.76 8.59
C GLU A 112 17.95 20.58 7.72
N GLY A 113 19.13 20.01 8.01
CA GLY A 113 19.62 18.81 7.34
C GLY A 113 18.73 17.58 7.55
N LEU A 114 18.16 17.42 8.75
CA LEU A 114 17.18 16.38 9.04
C LEU A 114 15.91 16.58 8.20
N GLN A 115 15.37 17.81 8.14
CA GLN A 115 14.20 18.12 7.34
C GLN A 115 14.42 17.84 5.85
N GLN A 116 15.59 18.22 5.30
CA GLN A 116 15.95 17.91 3.92
C GLN A 116 16.06 16.40 3.66
N SER A 117 16.64 15.66 4.61
CA SER A 117 16.78 14.20 4.50
C SER A 117 15.42 13.49 4.54
N ILE A 118 14.51 13.94 5.41
CA ILE A 118 13.13 13.43 5.48
C ILE A 118 12.38 13.76 4.18
N ARG A 119 12.48 15.00 3.71
CA ARG A 119 11.85 15.44 2.46
C ARG A 119 12.32 14.62 1.25
N GLY A 120 13.63 14.35 1.15
CA GLY A 120 14.19 13.58 0.05
C GLY A 120 13.84 12.09 0.06
N ARG A 121 13.32 11.56 1.18
CA ARG A 121 12.84 10.19 1.31
C ARG A 121 11.40 10.01 0.82
N TYR A 122 10.59 11.06 0.84
CA TYR A 122 9.24 11.01 0.32
C TYR A 122 9.26 10.96 -1.21
N SER A 123 8.87 9.81 -1.77
CA SER A 123 8.68 9.62 -3.21
C SER A 123 7.34 10.17 -3.69
N MET A 124 6.32 10.19 -2.83
CA MET A 124 4.97 10.64 -3.20
C MET A 124 4.79 12.15 -2.96
N GLN A 125 4.24 12.84 -3.95
CA GLN A 125 3.98 14.29 -3.90
C GLN A 125 3.04 14.67 -2.74
N GLU A 126 2.05 13.82 -2.43
CA GLU A 126 1.14 14.01 -1.30
C GLU A 126 1.85 14.03 0.07
N GLU A 127 2.90 13.22 0.25
CA GLU A 127 3.68 13.16 1.49
C GLU A 127 4.56 14.40 1.63
N GLN A 128 5.17 14.84 0.52
CA GLN A 128 5.96 16.08 0.48
C GLN A 128 5.11 17.29 0.84
N ASP A 129 3.90 17.39 0.29
CA ASP A 129 3.03 18.54 0.52
C ASP A 129 2.39 18.54 1.91
N MET A 130 2.06 17.35 2.44
CA MET A 130 1.66 17.21 3.84
C MET A 130 2.80 17.63 4.77
N PHE A 131 4.02 17.22 4.47
CA PHE A 131 5.22 17.59 5.24
C PHE A 131 5.48 19.10 5.21
N GLU A 132 5.38 19.73 4.04
CA GLU A 132 5.50 21.19 3.90
C GLU A 132 4.40 21.93 4.66
N ALA A 133 3.15 21.48 4.56
CA ALA A 133 2.03 22.10 5.28
C ALA A 133 2.29 22.07 6.79
N LEU A 134 2.72 20.93 7.33
CA LEU A 134 3.05 20.78 8.75
C LEU A 134 4.25 21.64 9.16
N LEU A 135 5.30 21.72 8.34
CA LEU A 135 6.45 22.61 8.59
C LEU A 135 6.06 24.09 8.60
N ASN A 136 5.12 24.49 7.74
CA ASN A 136 4.59 25.85 7.68
C ASN A 136 3.58 26.17 8.80
N GLY A 137 3.35 25.23 9.73
CA GLY A 137 2.50 25.42 10.90
C GLY A 137 1.02 25.09 10.70
N ALA A 138 0.66 24.43 9.58
CA ALA A 138 -0.69 23.90 9.42
C ALA A 138 -0.97 22.84 10.49
N SER A 139 -2.24 22.75 10.88
CA SER A 139 -2.71 21.66 11.73
C SER A 139 -2.68 20.32 10.99
N ILE A 140 -2.70 19.22 11.75
CA ILE A 140 -2.78 17.86 11.21
C ILE A 140 -4.04 17.71 10.35
N GLU A 141 -5.18 18.28 10.79
CA GLU A 141 -6.44 18.21 10.04
C GLU A 141 -6.35 18.94 8.69
N GLU A 142 -5.75 20.13 8.65
CA GLU A 142 -5.55 20.89 7.41
C GLU A 142 -4.62 20.16 6.43
N ALA A 143 -3.54 19.55 6.95
CA ALA A 143 -2.61 18.77 6.13
C ALA A 143 -3.28 17.50 5.56
N LEU A 144 -4.14 16.84 6.34
CA LEU A 144 -4.92 15.69 5.88
C LEU A 144 -5.97 16.07 4.83
N ASP A 145 -6.62 17.23 4.99
CA ASP A 145 -7.61 17.70 4.03
C ASP A 145 -7.00 18.11 2.69
N LEU A 146 -5.75 18.60 2.67
CA LEU A 146 -4.99 18.82 1.43
C LEU A 146 -4.79 17.53 0.63
N VAL A 147 -4.41 16.45 1.31
CA VAL A 147 -4.23 15.14 0.67
C VAL A 147 -5.56 14.55 0.21
N ARG A 148 -6.63 14.68 1.01
CA ARG A 148 -7.98 14.24 0.61
C ARG A 148 -8.47 14.96 -0.64
N LYS A 149 -8.36 16.28 -0.70
CA LYS A 149 -8.78 17.05 -1.89
C LYS A 149 -8.08 16.55 -3.15
N ARG A 150 -6.78 16.27 -3.07
CA ARG A 150 -6.00 15.79 -4.20
C ARG A 150 -6.35 14.36 -4.64
N LEU A 151 -6.62 13.47 -3.67
CA LEU A 151 -7.16 12.13 -3.92
C LEU A 151 -8.52 12.20 -4.65
N HIS A 152 -9.35 13.18 -4.31
CA HIS A 152 -10.67 13.39 -4.91
C HIS A 152 -10.64 14.09 -6.27
N GLU A 153 -9.63 14.95 -6.52
CA GLU A 153 -9.46 15.69 -7.77
C GLU A 153 -8.87 14.85 -8.91
N GLY A 154 -8.52 13.57 -8.67
CA GLY A 154 -8.06 12.65 -9.71
C GLY A 154 -6.65 12.94 -10.24
N ASP A 155 -5.89 13.80 -9.55
CA ASP A 155 -4.52 14.17 -9.91
C ASP A 155 -3.51 13.06 -9.55
N ILE A 156 -4.00 11.97 -8.93
CA ILE A 156 -3.25 10.73 -8.72
C ILE A 156 -3.58 9.79 -9.86
N ASN A 157 -2.96 10.06 -11.01
CA ASN A 157 -2.79 9.08 -12.09
C ASN A 157 -1.71 8.03 -11.76
N ASP A 158 -1.42 7.77 -10.48
CA ASP A 158 -0.62 6.62 -10.04
C ASP A 158 -1.48 5.35 -9.92
N ILE A 159 -2.45 5.21 -10.83
CA ILE A 159 -2.61 3.94 -11.55
C ILE A 159 -1.47 3.93 -12.59
N GLU A 160 -0.22 3.83 -12.13
CA GLU A 160 0.81 3.27 -12.98
C GLU A 160 0.39 1.82 -13.22
N LEU A 161 -0.25 1.68 -14.36
CA LEU A 161 -0.71 0.46 -14.99
C LEU A 161 0.52 -0.43 -15.23
N PHE A 162 0.80 -1.32 -14.27
CA PHE A 162 1.59 -2.52 -14.51
C PHE A 162 0.85 -3.74 -13.93
#